data_AF-A0AA35R6W0-F1
#
_entry.id   AF-A0AA35R6W0-F1
#
_cell.length_a   1.000
_cell.length_b   1.000
_cell.length_c   1.000
_cell.angle_alpha   90.00
_cell.angle_beta   90.00
_cell.angle_gamma   90.00
#
_symmetry.space_group_name_H-M   'P 1'
#
loop_
_entity.id
_entity.type
_entity.pdbx_description
1 polymer ?
#
loop_
_entity_poly.entity_id
_entity_poly.type
_entity_poly.pdbx_seq_one_letter_code
_entity_poly.pdbx_strand_id
1 'polypeptide(L)'
;MRLTVTEVRPAPDLRSAKVYVMPLGGDRAAETIDALQRAAGYLRGEVNRRVRLKFSPTLRFELDRSFENVAHIDRLLDTSGGTDD
;
A
#
# COMPACT_ATOMS: atom_id res chain seq x y z
N MET A 1 -1.11 -12.75 -11.18
CA MET A 1 -1.51 -11.68 -10.23
C MET A 1 -0.87 -10.38 -10.68
N ARG A 2 -1.64 -9.32 -10.91
CA ARG A 2 -1.11 -8.00 -11.28
C ARG A 2 -1.51 -7.01 -10.19
N LEU A 3 -0.55 -6.19 -9.76
CA LEU A 3 -0.74 -5.18 -8.73
C LEU A 3 0.16 -3.99 -9.03
N THR A 4 -0.17 -2.86 -8.42
CA THR A 4 0.64 -1.64 -8.44
C THR A 4 1.17 -1.39 -7.03
N VAL A 5 2.44 -1.03 -6.90
CA VAL A 5 2.98 -0.44 -5.67
C VAL A 5 2.68 1.05 -5.72
N THR A 6 1.85 1.54 -4.81
CA THR A 6 1.42 2.95 -4.80
C THR A 6 2.37 3.82 -3.99
N GLU A 7 2.88 3.30 -2.86
CA GLU A 7 3.79 4.03 -1.99
C GLU A 7 4.72 3.06 -1.24
N VAL A 8 5.94 3.51 -0.91
CA VAL A 8 6.83 2.83 0.02
C VAL A 8 7.28 3.80 1.11
N ARG A 9 6.98 3.46 2.38
CA ARG A 9 7.39 4.22 3.56
C ARG A 9 8.48 3.47 4.33
N PRO A 10 9.76 3.80 4.14
CA PRO A 10 10.82 3.29 4.99
C PRO A 10 10.72 3.89 6.39
N ALA A 11 11.04 3.10 7.42
CA ALA A 11 11.23 3.61 8.77
C ALA A 11 12.46 4.54 8.81
N PRO A 12 12.52 5.49 9.77
CA PRO A 12 13.66 6.42 9.88
C PRO A 12 15.03 5.72 10.03
N ASP A 13 15.04 4.52 10.61
CA ASP A 13 16.24 3.70 10.79
C ASP A 13 16.58 2.81 9.58
N LEU A 14 15.75 2.84 8.52
CA LEU A 14 15.83 2.03 7.30
C LEU A 14 15.85 0.51 7.54
N ARG A 15 15.46 0.03 8.72
CA ARG A 15 15.42 -1.41 9.05
C ARG A 15 14.14 -2.09 8.62
N SER A 16 13.10 -1.31 8.36
CA SER A 16 11.83 -1.78 7.82
C SER A 16 11.26 -0.80 6.80
N ALA A 17 10.43 -1.31 5.91
CA ALA A 17 9.66 -0.49 4.98
C ALA A 17 8.25 -1.05 4.86
N LYS A 18 7.25 -0.16 4.97
CA LYS A 18 5.87 -0.45 4.60
C LYS A 18 5.71 -0.23 3.10
N VAL A 19 5.15 -1.21 2.41
CA VAL A 19 4.93 -1.22 0.97
C VAL A 19 3.43 -1.26 0.74
N TYR A 20 2.87 -0.15 0.29
CA TYR A 20 1.46 -0.02 -0.03
C TYR A 20 1.21 -0.52 -1.44
N VAL A 21 0.22 -1.42 -1.57
CA VAL A 21 -0.11 -2.06 -2.84
C VAL A 21 -1.59 -1.97 -3.15
N MET A 22 -1.89 -1.88 -4.43
CA MET A 22 -3.24 -1.94 -4.97
C MET A 22 -3.33 -3.06 -6.01
N PRO A 23 -4.12 -4.12 -5.75
CA PRO A 23 -4.43 -5.13 -6.76
C PRO A 23 -5.16 -4.49 -7.94
N LEU A 24 -4.75 -4.85 -9.17
CA LEU A 24 -5.47 -4.38 -10.36
C LEU A 24 -6.76 -5.19 -10.52
N GLY A 25 -7.89 -4.49 -10.58
CA GLY A 25 -9.22 -5.10 -10.71
C GLY A 25 -10.02 -5.23 -9.42
N GLY A 26 -9.53 -4.71 -8.29
CA GLY A 26 -10.28 -4.61 -7.02
C GLY A 26 -10.51 -5.94 -6.28
N ASP A 27 -10.46 -7.06 -6.98
CA ASP A 27 -10.66 -8.39 -6.42
C ASP A 27 -9.38 -8.93 -5.75
N ARG A 28 -9.56 -9.84 -4.78
CA ARG A 28 -8.47 -10.65 -4.16
C ARG A 28 -7.42 -9.87 -3.38
N ALA A 29 -7.83 -8.78 -2.73
CA ALA A 29 -6.94 -7.96 -1.93
C ALA A 29 -6.26 -8.74 -0.78
N ALA A 30 -7.01 -9.57 -0.04
CA ALA A 30 -6.46 -10.41 1.03
C ALA A 30 -5.46 -11.46 0.49
N GLU A 31 -5.84 -12.20 -0.55
CA GLU A 31 -4.98 -13.22 -1.18
C GLU A 31 -3.69 -12.60 -1.73
N THR A 32 -3.76 -11.38 -2.28
CA THR A 32 -2.60 -10.62 -2.77
C THR A 32 -1.63 -10.33 -1.63
N ILE A 33 -2.13 -9.84 -0.50
CA ILE A 33 -1.29 -9.57 0.68
C ILE A 33 -0.66 -10.85 1.21
N ASP A 34 -1.43 -11.93 1.35
CA ASP A 34 -0.93 -13.21 1.86
C ASP A 34 0.15 -13.80 0.94
N ALA A 35 -0.02 -13.68 -0.38
CA ALA A 35 1.00 -14.08 -1.35
C ALA A 35 2.28 -13.23 -1.23
N LEU A 36 2.14 -11.91 -1.07
CA LEU A 36 3.28 -11.00 -0.90
C LEU A 36 4.02 -11.25 0.42
N GLN A 37 3.30 -11.51 1.51
CA GLN A 37 3.90 -11.85 2.80
C GLN A 37 4.73 -13.13 2.72
N ARG A 38 4.22 -14.17 2.04
CA ARG A 38 4.99 -15.40 1.77
C ARG A 38 6.23 -15.14 0.90
N ALA A 39 6.13 -14.24 -0.07
CA ALA A 39 7.24 -13.87 -0.95
C ALA A 39 8.21 -12.82 -0.36
N ALA A 40 7.94 -12.27 0.82
CA ALA A 40 8.65 -11.10 1.35
C ALA A 40 10.17 -11.32 1.49
N GLY A 41 10.60 -12.52 1.89
CA GLY A 41 12.01 -12.87 2.01
C GLY A 41 12.75 -12.87 0.66
N TYR A 42 12.11 -13.43 -0.37
CA TYR A 42 12.63 -13.43 -1.74
C TYR A 42 12.71 -12.01 -2.29
N LEU A 43 11.63 -11.23 -2.18
CA LEU A 43 11.56 -9.85 -2.65
C LEU A 43 12.61 -8.96 -1.95
N ARG A 44 12.82 -9.14 -0.64
CA ARG A 44 13.90 -8.45 0.08
C ARG A 44 15.27 -8.78 -0.51
N GLY A 45 15.53 -10.04 -0.87
CA GLY A 45 16.77 -10.43 -1.54
C GLY A 45 16.94 -9.77 -2.90
N GLU A 46 15.87 -9.70 -3.69
CA GLU A 46 15.85 -9.02 -5.00
C GLU A 46 16.09 -7.50 -4.88
N VAL A 47 15.52 -6.85 -3.84
CA VAL A 47 15.75 -5.43 -3.55
C VAL A 47 17.20 -5.18 -3.19
N ASN A 48 17.78 -5.97 -2.27
CA ASN A 48 19.18 -5.81 -1.85
C ASN A 48 20.18 -6.00 -2.99
N ARG A 49 19.84 -6.83 -3.99
CA ARG A 49 20.68 -7.02 -5.19
C ARG A 49 20.66 -5.82 -6.12
N ARG A 50 19.51 -5.13 -6.23
CA ARG A 50 19.32 -4.02 -7.20
C ARG A 50 19.52 -2.65 -6.60
N VAL A 51 19.38 -2.51 -5.29
CA VAL A 51 19.44 -1.22 -4.58
C VAL A 51 20.54 -1.28 -3.52
N ARG A 52 21.49 -0.33 -3.59
CA ARG A 52 22.51 -0.17 -2.55
C ARG A 52 21.90 0.54 -1.35
N LEU A 53 21.46 -0.25 -0.37
CA LEU A 53 20.93 0.25 0.91
C LEU A 53 21.93 0.00 2.04
N LYS A 54 21.94 0.90 3.05
CA LYS A 54 22.76 0.75 4.26
C LYS A 54 22.37 -0.48 5.09
N PHE A 55 21.08 -0.81 5.09
CA PHE A 55 20.51 -1.97 5.73
C PHE A 55 19.63 -2.72 4.75
N SER A 56 19.37 -4.00 5.03
CA SER A 56 18.40 -4.82 4.32
C SER A 56 17.04 -4.66 5.02
N PRO A 57 16.14 -3.77 4.55
CA PRO A 57 14.88 -3.51 5.23
C PRO A 57 13.98 -4.75 5.17
N THR A 58 13.28 -5.02 6.27
CA THR A 58 12.15 -5.95 6.23
C THR A 58 10.99 -5.30 5.50
N LEU A 59 10.44 -5.98 4.50
CA LEU A 59 9.29 -5.49 3.73
C LEU A 59 7.99 -5.94 4.40
N ARG A 60 7.10 -4.99 4.69
CA ARG A 60 5.74 -5.25 5.19
C ARG A 60 4.74 -4.75 4.17
N PHE A 61 3.88 -5.61 3.67
CA PHE A 61 2.90 -5.28 2.65
C PHE A 61 1.55 -4.93 3.28
N GLU A 62 0.99 -3.79 2.87
CA GLU A 62 -0.32 -3.31 3.30
C GLU A 62 -1.13 -2.88 2.06
N LEU A 63 -2.45 -3.03 2.10
CA LEU A 63 -3.31 -2.51 1.04
C LEU A 63 -3.37 -0.98 1.13
N ASP A 64 -3.33 -0.33 -0.02
CA ASP A 64 -3.61 1.09 -0.10
C ASP A 64 -5.12 1.34 0.01
N ARG A 65 -5.55 1.85 1.17
CA ARG A 65 -6.95 2.20 1.47
C ARG A 65 -7.25 3.69 1.31
N SER A 66 -6.32 4.45 0.73
CA SER A 66 -6.46 5.91 0.61
C SER A 66 -7.72 6.33 -0.16
N PHE A 67 -8.26 5.45 -1.01
CA PHE A 67 -9.48 5.68 -1.79
C PHE A 67 -10.79 5.38 -1.05
N GLU A 68 -10.80 4.60 0.03
CA GLU A 68 -12.04 4.27 0.77
C GLU A 68 -12.64 5.51 1.48
N ASN A 69 -11.83 6.54 1.74
CA ASN A 69 -12.27 7.75 2.44
C ASN A 69 -12.88 8.84 1.54
N VAL A 70 -12.63 8.84 0.24
CA VAL A 70 -13.16 9.90 -0.67
C VAL A 70 -14.68 9.80 -0.78
N ALA A 71 -15.22 8.58 -0.88
CA ALA A 71 -16.67 8.35 -0.96
C ALA A 71 -17.44 8.65 0.34
N HIS A 72 -16.75 8.84 1.46
CA HIS A 72 -17.37 9.28 2.72
C HIS A 72 -17.45 10.80 2.80
N ILE A 73 -16.39 11.50 2.35
CA ILE A 73 -16.37 12.96 2.31
C ILE A 73 -17.40 13.49 1.31
N ASP A 74 -17.50 12.88 0.11
CA ASP A 74 -18.51 13.28 -0.88
C ASP A 74 -19.95 13.16 -0.32
N ARG A 75 -20.25 12.07 0.40
CA ARG A 75 -21.56 11.88 1.03
C ARG A 75 -21.86 12.90 2.14
N LEU A 76 -20.84 13.32 2.90
CA LEU A 76 -21.02 14.33 3.94
C LEU A 76 -21.21 15.73 3.34
N LEU A 77 -20.47 16.06 2.27
CA LEU A 77 -20.60 17.35 1.59
C LEU A 77 -21.96 17.53 0.90
N ASP A 78 -22.50 16.46 0.30
CA ASP A 78 -23.82 16.45 -0.36
C ASP A 78 -24.97 16.67 0.64
N THR A 79 -24.76 16.37 1.93
CA THR A 79 -25.77 16.56 2.99
C THR A 79 -25.78 18.01 3.53
N SER A 80 -24.71 18.77 3.32
CA SER A 80 -24.56 20.15 3.85
C SER A 80 -24.79 21.27 2.83
N GLY A 81 -25.00 20.94 1.55
CA GLY A 81 -25.07 21.91 0.44
C GLY A 81 -26.48 22.40 0.07
N GLY A 82 -27.42 22.48 1.00
CA GLY A 82 -28.78 22.92 0.70
C GLY A 82 -29.42 23.69 1.84
N THR A 83 -29.11 24.98 1.96
CA THR A 83 -30.00 26.09 2.34
C THR A 83 -29.13 27.35 2.34
N ASP A 84 -29.01 27.99 1.19
CA ASP A 84 -28.64 29.40 1.06
C ASP A 84 -29.26 29.90 -0.27
N ASP A 85 -30.60 29.96 -0.28
CA ASP A 85 -31.44 30.88 -1.07
C ASP A 85 -32.67 31.23 -0.22
#